data_AF-A0A917GK62-F1
#
_entry.id   AF-A0A917GK62-F1
#
_cell.length_a   1.000
_cell.length_b   1.000
_cell.length_c   1.000
_cell.angle_alpha   90.00
_cell.angle_beta   90.00
_cell.angle_gamma   90.00
#
_symmetry.space_group_name_H-M   'P 1'
#
loop_
_entity.id
_entity.type
_entity.pdbx_description
1 polymer ?
#
loop_
_entity_poly.entity_id
_entity_poly.type
_entity_poly.pdbx_seq_one_letter_code
_entity_poly.pdbx_strand_id
1 'polypeptide(L)'
;MSFQETMELVGEAVDAAGVVAIVVGAVVATLLAARALLRPRHGRPDVYGEYRRRLGRSILLGLELLVAADIIRTVALTPTFESVGVLALIVLIRTFLSWSLELEITGRWPWQKEPGESAPPARARRVRSPRARVRPGRHDDAGAVAEPCG
;
A
#
# COMPACT_ATOMS: atom_id res chain seq x y z
N MET A 1 18.13 4.31 -39.71
CA MET A 1 17.24 3.80 -38.67
C MET A 1 15.87 4.35 -38.90
N SER A 2 14.87 3.49 -39.02
CA SER A 2 13.48 3.91 -39.13
C SER A 2 12.97 4.38 -37.76
N PHE A 3 11.89 5.18 -37.76
CA PHE A 3 11.22 5.59 -36.52
C PHE A 3 10.68 4.37 -35.75
N GLN A 4 10.29 3.31 -36.48
CA GLN A 4 9.79 2.05 -35.93
C GLN A 4 10.91 1.26 -35.21
N GLU A 5 12.10 1.09 -35.81
CA GLU A 5 13.25 0.47 -35.14
C GLU A 5 13.58 1.15 -33.80
N THR A 6 13.50 2.48 -33.77
CA THR A 6 13.84 3.27 -32.58
C THR A 6 12.80 3.05 -31.48
N MET A 7 11.51 3.04 -31.82
CA MET A 7 10.43 2.77 -30.87
C MET A 7 10.42 1.33 -30.36
N GLU A 8 10.73 0.37 -31.22
CA GLU A 8 10.77 -1.05 -30.86
C GLU A 8 11.91 -1.35 -29.88
N LEU A 9 13.11 -0.81 -30.15
CA LEU A 9 14.26 -0.88 -29.25
C LEU A 9 13.98 -0.22 -27.89
N VAL A 10 13.34 0.96 -27.89
CA VAL A 10 12.97 1.65 -26.63
C VAL A 10 11.92 0.86 -25.86
N GLY A 11 10.90 0.32 -26.53
CA GLY A 11 9.88 -0.51 -25.89
C GLY A 11 10.46 -1.76 -25.26
N GLU A 12 11.36 -2.46 -25.96
CA GLU A 12 12.09 -3.63 -25.44
C GLU A 12 13.00 -3.28 -24.26
N ALA A 13 13.74 -2.17 -24.33
CA ALA A 13 14.61 -1.73 -23.23
C ALA A 13 13.83 -1.38 -21.95
N VAL A 14 12.65 -0.76 -22.08
CA VAL A 14 11.78 -0.43 -20.94
C VAL A 14 11.12 -1.70 -20.36
N ASP A 15 10.68 -2.63 -21.22
CA ASP A 15 10.15 -3.93 -20.79
C ASP A 15 11.19 -4.73 -19.99
N ALA A 16 12.40 -4.89 -20.56
CA ALA A 16 13.52 -5.55 -19.91
C ALA A 16 13.89 -4.89 -18.57
N ALA A 17 13.87 -3.55 -18.49
CA ALA A 17 14.09 -2.83 -17.23
C ALA A 17 13.01 -3.13 -16.18
N GLY A 18 11.74 -3.21 -16.58
CA GLY A 18 10.63 -3.61 -15.72
C GLY A 18 10.78 -5.03 -15.18
N VAL A 19 11.04 -6.00 -16.05
CA VAL A 19 11.30 -7.40 -15.67
C VAL A 19 12.50 -7.51 -14.72
N VAL A 20 13.62 -6.84 -15.03
CA VAL A 20 14.82 -6.83 -14.18
C VAL A 20 14.51 -6.24 -12.80
N ALA A 21 13.74 -5.16 -12.70
CA ALA A 21 13.37 -4.56 -11.42
C ALA A 21 12.56 -5.53 -10.53
N ILE A 22 11.61 -6.27 -11.10
CA ILE A 22 10.82 -7.30 -10.40
C ILE A 22 11.75 -8.42 -9.92
N VAL A 23 12.56 -8.98 -10.81
CA VAL A 23 13.44 -10.13 -10.52
C VAL A 23 14.47 -9.76 -9.46
N VAL A 24 15.16 -8.63 -9.60
CA VAL A 24 16.17 -8.16 -8.62
C VAL A 24 15.51 -7.91 -7.26
N GLY A 25 14.36 -7.25 -7.23
CA GLY A 25 13.64 -7.00 -5.99
C GLY A 25 13.18 -8.27 -5.28
N ALA A 26 12.66 -9.25 -6.03
CA ALA A 26 12.29 -10.57 -5.52
C ALA A 26 13.50 -11.34 -4.98
N VAL A 27 14.60 -11.41 -5.72
CA VAL A 27 15.85 -12.06 -5.28
C VAL A 27 16.38 -11.41 -4.01
N VAL A 28 16.43 -10.08 -3.94
CA VAL A 28 16.90 -9.33 -2.76
C VAL A 28 15.97 -9.56 -1.55
N ALA A 29 14.65 -9.54 -1.74
CA ALA A 29 13.69 -9.84 -0.68
C ALA A 29 13.88 -11.27 -0.14
N THR A 30 14.00 -12.26 -1.03
CA THR A 30 14.19 -13.69 -0.67
C THR A 30 15.51 -13.93 0.05
N LEU A 31 16.63 -13.37 -0.44
CA LEU A 31 17.93 -13.50 0.20
C LEU A 31 17.96 -12.88 1.60
N LEU A 32 17.29 -11.75 1.79
CA LEU A 32 17.22 -11.07 3.09
C LEU A 32 16.27 -11.78 4.07
N ALA A 33 15.16 -12.35 3.58
CA ALA A 33 14.30 -13.22 4.37
C ALA A 33 15.05 -14.51 4.79
N ALA A 34 15.69 -15.22 3.85
CA ALA A 34 16.46 -16.43 4.14
C ALA A 34 17.58 -16.16 5.18
N ARG A 35 18.33 -15.06 5.02
CA ARG A 35 19.35 -14.62 6.01
C ARG A 35 18.75 -14.28 7.38
N ALA A 36 17.49 -13.85 7.44
CA ALA A 36 16.79 -13.58 8.70
C ALA A 36 16.30 -14.88 9.37
N LEU A 37 15.80 -15.86 8.62
CA LEU A 37 15.43 -17.19 9.16
C LEU A 37 16.66 -17.97 9.67
N LEU A 38 17.79 -17.91 8.94
CA LEU A 38 19.01 -18.64 9.27
C LEU A 38 19.77 -18.07 10.48
N ARG A 39 19.39 -16.89 10.99
CA ARG A 39 20.03 -16.27 12.17
C ARG A 39 19.19 -16.56 13.42
N PRO A 40 19.69 -17.31 14.42
CA PRO A 40 18.98 -17.51 15.67
C PRO A 40 18.91 -16.18 16.44
N ARG A 41 17.75 -15.51 16.39
CA ARG A 41 17.45 -14.34 17.22
C ARG A 41 16.24 -14.62 18.10
N HIS A 42 16.41 -14.38 19.40
CA HIS A 42 15.31 -14.32 20.34
C HIS A 42 14.43 -13.11 20.02
N GLY A 43 13.12 -13.34 19.93
CA GLY A 43 12.18 -12.40 19.31
C GLY A 43 12.15 -12.57 17.79
N ARG A 44 11.06 -13.14 17.27
CA ARG A 44 10.82 -13.27 15.83
C ARG A 44 10.34 -11.91 15.29
N PRO A 45 11.14 -11.14 14.53
CA PRO A 45 10.57 -10.04 13.75
C PRO A 45 9.57 -10.61 12.73
N ASP A 46 8.65 -9.78 12.24
CA ASP A 46 7.71 -10.16 11.18
C ASP A 46 8.44 -10.26 9.83
N VAL A 47 9.22 -11.34 9.65
CA VAL A 47 9.99 -11.61 8.43
C VAL A 47 9.06 -11.77 7.23
N TYR A 48 7.85 -12.30 7.43
CA TYR A 48 6.87 -12.50 6.38
C TYR A 48 6.27 -11.18 5.89
N GLY A 49 5.86 -10.30 6.80
CA GLY A 49 5.38 -8.96 6.46
C GLY A 49 6.47 -8.09 5.84
N GLU A 50 7.71 -8.17 6.32
CA GLU A 50 8.83 -7.43 5.73
C GLU A 50 9.21 -7.97 4.33
N TYR A 51 9.18 -9.29 4.14
CA TYR A 51 9.33 -9.92 2.82
C TYR A 51 8.22 -9.46 1.85
N ARG A 52 6.94 -9.51 2.26
CA ARG A 52 5.81 -9.02 1.46
C ARG A 52 5.90 -7.54 1.13
N ARG A 53 6.33 -6.67 2.07
CA ARG A 53 6.53 -5.24 1.81
C ARG A 53 7.61 -4.98 0.76
N ARG A 54 8.69 -5.77 0.76
CA ARG A 54 9.79 -5.64 -0.21
C ARG A 54 9.36 -6.14 -1.59
N LEU A 55 8.76 -7.33 -1.67
CA LEU A 55 8.18 -7.88 -2.90
C LEU A 55 7.15 -6.94 -3.52
N GLY A 56 6.17 -6.49 -2.73
CA GLY A 56 5.12 -5.60 -3.21
C GLY A 56 5.67 -4.29 -3.78
N ARG A 57 6.70 -3.72 -3.15
CA ARG A 57 7.35 -2.50 -3.64
C ARG A 57 8.14 -2.72 -4.93
N SER A 58 8.81 -3.87 -5.11
CA SER A 58 9.50 -4.18 -6.38
C SER A 58 8.54 -4.57 -7.49
N ILE A 59 7.44 -5.25 -7.17
CA ILE A 59 6.38 -5.59 -8.14
C ILE A 59 5.70 -4.32 -8.63
N LEU A 60 5.31 -3.41 -7.74
CA LEU A 60 4.66 -2.15 -8.10
C LEU A 60 5.55 -1.29 -9.02
N LEU A 61 6.83 -1.11 -8.66
CA LEU A 61 7.80 -0.37 -9.49
C LEU A 61 8.06 -1.06 -10.86
N GLY A 62 8.08 -2.40 -10.87
CA GLY A 62 8.15 -3.17 -12.11
C GLY A 62 6.92 -2.99 -12.99
N LEU A 63 5.72 -3.03 -12.42
CA LEU A 63 4.47 -2.82 -13.14
C LEU A 63 4.37 -1.41 -13.72
N GLU A 64 4.84 -0.37 -13.04
CA GLU A 64 4.93 0.99 -13.60
C GLU A 64 5.79 1.03 -14.88
N LEU A 65 6.92 0.31 -14.90
CA LEU A 65 7.81 0.20 -16.06
C LEU A 65 7.21 -0.64 -17.19
N LEU A 66 6.67 -1.83 -16.88
CA LEU A 66 5.98 -2.69 -17.85
C LEU A 66 4.78 -1.99 -18.48
N VAL A 67 4.06 -1.16 -17.71
CA VAL A 67 2.95 -0.34 -18.21
C VAL A 67 3.41 0.68 -19.24
N ALA A 68 4.56 1.33 -19.03
CA ALA A 68 5.13 2.24 -20.00
C ALA A 68 5.58 1.51 -21.28
N ALA A 69 6.21 0.34 -21.16
CA ALA A 69 6.68 -0.46 -22.30
C ALA A 69 5.53 -0.85 -23.26
N ASP A 70 4.43 -1.37 -22.73
CA ASP A 70 3.27 -1.77 -23.54
C ASP A 70 2.51 -0.58 -24.16
N ILE A 71 2.53 0.60 -23.52
CA ILE A 71 2.02 1.83 -24.16
C ILE A 71 2.92 2.22 -25.34
N ILE A 72 4.25 2.14 -25.20
CA ILE A 72 5.19 2.44 -26.30
C ILE A 72 4.99 1.46 -27.46
N ARG A 73 4.89 0.16 -27.17
CA ARG A 73 4.68 -0.88 -28.19
C ARG A 73 3.33 -0.76 -28.91
N THR A 74 2.28 -0.28 -28.24
CA THR A 74 0.97 -0.08 -28.86
C THR A 74 0.87 1.17 -29.75
N VAL A 75 1.61 2.24 -29.46
CA VAL A 75 1.61 3.46 -30.32
C VAL A 75 2.55 3.38 -31.53
N ALA A 76 3.54 2.48 -31.50
CA ALA A 76 4.58 2.36 -32.54
C ALA A 76 4.17 1.58 -33.80
N LEU A 77 3.14 0.73 -33.69
CA LEU A 77 2.75 -0.20 -34.75
C LEU A 77 1.77 0.45 -35.72
N THR A 78 2.17 0.58 -36.99
CA THR A 78 1.29 1.04 -38.07
C THR A 78 0.14 0.05 -38.27
N PRO A 79 -1.13 0.46 -38.11
CA PRO A 79 -2.25 -0.48 -38.06
C PRO A 79 -2.59 -1.03 -39.44
N THR A 80 -2.28 -2.31 -39.66
CA THR A 80 -2.99 -3.16 -40.65
C THR A 80 -3.98 -4.04 -39.88
N PHE A 81 -5.07 -4.51 -40.52
CA PHE A 81 -6.08 -5.32 -39.82
C PHE A 81 -5.52 -6.59 -39.14
N GLU A 82 -4.50 -7.20 -39.73
CA GLU A 82 -3.81 -8.37 -39.16
C GLU A 82 -2.90 -7.99 -37.99
N SER A 83 -2.08 -6.94 -38.15
CA SER A 83 -1.22 -6.42 -37.07
C SER A 83 -2.03 -5.91 -35.87
N VAL A 84 -3.19 -5.29 -36.11
CA VAL A 84 -4.13 -4.85 -35.07
C VAL A 84 -4.72 -6.03 -34.30
N GLY A 85 -4.99 -7.16 -34.97
CA GLY A 85 -5.47 -8.38 -34.30
C GLY A 85 -4.45 -8.94 -33.30
N VAL A 86 -3.17 -9.05 -33.72
CA VAL A 86 -2.08 -9.48 -32.84
C VAL A 86 -1.87 -8.48 -31.69
N LEU A 87 -1.89 -7.18 -31.98
CA LEU A 87 -1.72 -6.13 -30.96
C LEU A 87 -2.85 -6.15 -29.93
N ALA A 88 -4.10 -6.26 -30.37
CA ALA A 88 -5.26 -6.36 -29.49
C ALA A 88 -5.19 -7.60 -28.59
N LEU A 89 -4.71 -8.74 -29.12
CA LEU A 89 -4.51 -9.96 -28.34
C LEU A 89 -3.44 -9.78 -27.25
N ILE A 90 -2.30 -9.16 -27.57
CA ILE A 90 -1.24 -8.88 -26.59
C ILE A 90 -1.76 -7.95 -25.48
N VAL A 91 -2.46 -6.87 -25.82
CA VAL A 91 -3.08 -5.95 -24.85
C VAL A 91 -4.13 -6.64 -23.99
N LEU A 92 -4.93 -7.55 -24.57
CA LEU A 92 -5.93 -8.34 -23.85
C LEU A 92 -5.26 -9.25 -22.81
N ILE A 93 -4.25 -10.02 -23.22
CA ILE A 93 -3.48 -10.92 -22.33
C ILE A 93 -2.84 -10.11 -21.21
N ARG A 94 -2.18 -8.99 -21.53
CA ARG A 94 -1.55 -8.09 -20.58
C ARG A 94 -2.54 -7.56 -19.53
N THR A 95 -3.71 -7.09 -19.98
CA THR A 95 -4.76 -6.56 -19.09
C THR A 95 -5.30 -7.66 -18.19
N PHE A 96 -5.56 -8.85 -18.74
CA PHE A 96 -6.07 -10.00 -18.00
C PHE A 96 -5.07 -10.51 -16.95
N LEU A 97 -3.78 -10.66 -17.31
CA LEU A 97 -2.74 -11.15 -16.40
C LEU A 97 -2.45 -10.16 -15.26
N SER A 98 -2.35 -8.86 -15.57
CA SER A 98 -2.17 -7.83 -14.54
C SER A 98 -3.34 -7.83 -13.54
N TRP A 99 -4.57 -7.89 -14.06
CA TRP A 99 -5.78 -7.92 -13.25
C TRP A 99 -5.92 -9.19 -12.41
N SER A 100 -5.57 -10.35 -12.94
CA SER A 100 -5.58 -11.63 -12.22
C SER A 100 -4.54 -11.65 -11.08
N LEU A 101 -3.35 -11.10 -11.30
CA LEU A 101 -2.31 -11.01 -10.27
C LEU A 101 -2.69 -10.03 -9.16
N GLU A 102 -3.29 -8.89 -9.50
CA GLU A 102 -3.78 -7.92 -8.52
C GLU A 102 -4.92 -8.49 -7.67
N LEU A 103 -5.82 -9.28 -8.27
CA LEU A 103 -6.86 -10.05 -7.58
C LEU A 103 -6.29 -11.08 -6.60
N GLU A 104 -5.26 -11.85 -7.00
CA GLU A 104 -4.61 -12.84 -6.13
C GLU A 104 -3.90 -12.18 -4.94
N ILE A 105 -3.14 -11.11 -5.19
CA ILE A 105 -2.34 -10.41 -4.17
C ILE A 105 -3.24 -9.69 -3.16
N THR A 106 -4.33 -9.07 -3.63
CA THR A 106 -5.21 -8.23 -2.81
C THR A 106 -6.34 -9.03 -2.17
N GLY A 107 -6.77 -10.14 -2.78
CA GLY A 107 -7.92 -10.94 -2.35
C GLY A 107 -9.26 -10.20 -2.43
N ARG A 108 -9.31 -9.10 -3.19
CA ARG A 108 -10.42 -8.14 -3.28
C ARG A 108 -10.54 -7.71 -4.74
N TRP A 109 -11.76 -7.47 -5.21
CA TRP A 109 -11.94 -6.89 -6.54
C TRP A 109 -11.48 -5.41 -6.56
N PRO A 110 -10.85 -4.91 -7.63
CA PRO A 110 -10.31 -3.54 -7.65
C PRO A 110 -11.37 -2.43 -7.55
N TRP A 111 -12.66 -2.75 -7.71
CA TRP A 111 -13.77 -1.83 -7.45
C TRP A 111 -14.30 -1.85 -6.00
N GLN A 112 -13.77 -2.71 -5.12
CA GLN A 112 -14.10 -2.71 -3.70
C GLN A 112 -13.36 -1.57 -2.98
N LYS A 113 -13.96 -0.37 -3.04
CA LYS A 113 -13.52 0.80 -2.28
C LYS A 113 -13.50 0.49 -0.77
N GLU A 114 -12.52 1.04 -0.07
CA GLU A 114 -12.41 0.88 1.39
C GLU A 114 -13.64 1.47 2.10
N PRO A 115 -14.32 0.72 2.98
CA PRO A 115 -15.47 1.23 3.75
C PRO A 115 -15.15 2.30 4.82
N GLY A 116 -14.02 3.02 4.72
CA GLY A 116 -13.49 3.92 5.74
C GLY A 116 -13.52 5.42 5.40
N GLU A 117 -13.29 5.80 4.13
CA GLU A 117 -13.08 7.20 3.72
C GLU A 117 -14.37 8.06 3.70
N SER A 118 -15.53 7.47 3.98
CA SER A 118 -16.83 8.15 3.94
C SER A 118 -17.61 8.07 5.27
N ALA A 119 -16.88 8.03 6.39
CA ALA A 119 -17.43 8.41 7.69
C ALA A 119 -17.32 9.94 7.89
N PRO A 120 -18.44 10.71 7.87
CA PRO A 120 -18.40 12.10 8.31
C PRO A 120 -17.91 12.14 9.77
N PRO A 121 -17.14 13.17 10.20
CA PRO A 121 -16.70 13.27 11.58
C PRO A 121 -17.91 13.18 12.50
N ALA A 122 -17.93 12.13 13.32
CA ALA A 122 -19.10 11.76 14.11
C ALA A 122 -19.51 12.94 14.98
N ARG A 123 -20.63 13.58 14.62
CA ARG A 123 -21.16 14.73 15.34
C ARG A 123 -21.27 14.35 16.81
N ALA A 124 -20.47 15.00 17.67
CA ALA A 124 -20.50 14.81 19.12
C ALA A 124 -21.87 15.23 19.66
N ARG A 125 -22.82 14.28 19.64
CA ARG A 125 -24.24 14.54 19.81
C ARG A 125 -24.57 14.55 21.30
N ARG A 126 -24.52 15.76 21.87
CA ARG A 126 -25.28 16.18 23.06
C ARG A 126 -25.18 15.25 24.28
N VAL A 127 -24.38 15.65 25.27
CA VAL A 127 -24.82 15.51 26.67
C VAL A 127 -25.21 16.90 27.16
N ARG A 128 -26.52 17.11 27.30
CA ARG A 128 -27.14 18.36 27.74
C ARG A 128 -27.49 18.23 29.23
N SER A 129 -26.71 18.89 30.09
CA SER A 129 -27.06 19.44 31.42
C SER A 129 -28.10 18.73 32.32
N PRO A 130 -27.85 18.70 33.64
CA PRO A 130 -28.68 19.58 34.46
C PRO A 130 -27.94 20.39 35.53
N ARG A 131 -28.66 21.40 36.06
CA ARG A 131 -28.20 22.38 37.06
C ARG A 131 -27.94 21.75 38.43
N ALA A 132 -26.95 22.28 39.16
CA ALA A 132 -27.01 22.38 40.62
C ALA A 132 -26.45 23.75 41.06
N ARG A 133 -27.30 24.59 41.64
CA ARG A 133 -26.96 25.90 42.22
C ARG A 133 -27.07 25.75 43.74
N VAL A 134 -25.94 25.69 44.46
CA VAL A 134 -25.92 25.71 45.93
C VAL A 134 -24.72 26.52 46.47
N ARG A 135 -25.04 27.66 47.10
CA ARG A 135 -24.42 28.17 48.35
C ARG A 135 -25.52 27.98 49.44
N PRO A 136 -25.26 27.78 50.76
CA PRO A 136 -24.10 28.13 51.60
C PRO A 136 -23.11 26.94 51.78
N GLY A 137 -22.14 26.91 52.73
CA GLY A 137 -21.62 27.96 53.64
C GLY A 137 -21.71 27.66 55.16
N ARG A 138 -20.70 28.12 55.93
CA ARG A 138 -20.51 28.11 57.41
C ARG A 138 -20.19 26.76 58.10
N HIS A 139 -19.02 26.74 58.75
CA HIS A 139 -18.55 25.96 59.91
C HIS A 139 -17.34 26.80 60.40
N ASP A 140 -17.30 27.47 61.57
CA ASP A 140 -17.73 27.15 62.95
C ASP A 140 -16.97 25.94 63.54
N ASP A 141 -15.80 26.28 64.09
CA ASP A 141 -15.23 25.93 65.41
C ASP A 141 -14.70 24.54 65.83
N ALA A 142 -13.62 24.67 66.62
CA ALA A 142 -13.15 23.84 67.75
C ALA A 142 -12.39 22.52 67.52
N GLY A 143 -11.29 22.32 68.28
CA GLY A 143 -10.96 20.98 68.78
C GLY A 143 -9.50 20.51 68.96
N ALA A 144 -8.47 21.35 69.07
CA ALA A 144 -7.07 20.92 69.35
C ALA A 144 -6.23 22.12 69.85
N VAL A 145 -5.38 22.08 70.89
CA VAL A 145 -4.96 21.06 71.87
C VAL A 145 -4.82 21.76 73.24
N ALA A 146 -5.02 21.07 74.36
CA ALA A 146 -4.78 21.64 75.69
C ALA A 146 -3.30 21.51 76.13
N GLU A 147 -2.71 22.61 76.60
CA GLU A 147 -1.43 22.60 77.35
C GLU A 147 -1.70 22.75 78.86
N PRO A 148 -1.11 21.93 79.73
CA PRO A 148 -1.18 22.10 81.18
C PRO A 148 0.02 22.90 81.72
N CYS A 149 -0.27 24.01 82.41
CA CYS A 149 0.66 24.75 83.25
C CYS A 149 -0.02 25.07 84.59
N GLY A 150 0.50 24.54 85.70
CA GLY A 150 -0.07 24.70 87.05
C GLY A 150 0.09 23.43 87.89
#